data_AF-A0A845G259-F1
#
_entry.id   AF-A0A845G259-F1
#
_cell.length_a   1.000
_cell.length_b   1.000
_cell.length_c   1.000
_cell.angle_alpha   90.00
_cell.angle_beta   90.00
_cell.angle_gamma   90.00
#
_symmetry.space_group_name_H-M   'P 1'
#
loop_
_entity.id
_entity.type
_entity.pdbx_description
1 polymer ?
#
loop_
_entity_poly.entity_id
_entity_poly.type
_entity_poly.pdbx_seq_one_letter_code
_entity_poly.pdbx_strand_id
1 'polypeptide(L)'
;MASFLQFLVAAKALNGNKLPTVGGRSFFKLGVTAGGFTYTPAASGKLRKQSFEVAKRIFERNLGSGSFKTTDYLDITRNSSYILSLIRNVVQEPTSKERIQNSENTVLEGLAVERRQLLFSRNKKIADDRKERDNYTCQVCGFNATLENRSIVECHHLHPISTGIIRNTAIKDLITLCPTCHRFAHLQHPPLDLSQLRALLGKSKK
;
A
#
# COMPACT_ATOMS: atom_id res chain seq x y z
N MET A 1 -8.38 -3.46 -0.33
CA MET A 1 -9.14 -3.63 -1.58
C MET A 1 -9.84 -2.32 -1.92
N ALA A 2 -9.75 -1.85 -3.17
CA ALA A 2 -10.49 -0.69 -3.64
C ALA A 2 -11.97 -1.07 -3.80
N SER A 3 -12.89 -0.32 -3.19
CA SER A 3 -14.33 -0.57 -3.36
C SER A 3 -14.84 0.04 -4.67
N PHE A 4 -15.96 -0.47 -5.19
CA PHE A 4 -16.57 0.12 -6.39
C PHE A 4 -16.98 1.59 -6.16
N LEU A 5 -17.40 1.96 -4.94
CA LEU A 5 -17.69 3.36 -4.58
C LEU A 5 -16.45 4.26 -4.71
N GLN A 6 -15.28 3.79 -4.27
CA GLN A 6 -14.02 4.52 -4.43
C GLN A 6 -13.63 4.69 -5.90
N PHE A 7 -13.83 3.63 -6.68
CA PHE A 7 -13.66 3.68 -8.13
C PHE A 7 -14.59 4.71 -8.79
N LEU A 8 -15.86 4.80 -8.37
CA LEU A 8 -16.80 5.80 -8.89
C LEU A 8 -16.38 7.23 -8.56
N VAL A 9 -15.88 7.50 -7.35
CA VAL A 9 -15.39 8.82 -6.96
C VAL A 9 -14.21 9.25 -7.85
N ALA A 10 -13.24 8.35 -8.04
CA ALA A 10 -12.10 8.63 -8.92
C ALA A 10 -12.53 8.79 -10.39
N ALA A 11 -13.44 7.95 -10.89
CA ALA A 11 -13.96 8.08 -12.25
C ALA A 11 -14.71 9.41 -12.47
N LYS A 12 -15.43 9.92 -11.45
CA LYS A 12 -16.08 11.24 -11.49
C LYS A 12 -15.06 12.38 -11.64
N ALA A 13 -13.90 12.29 -11.01
CA ALA A 13 -12.83 13.28 -11.17
C ALA A 13 -12.26 13.32 -12.60
N LEU A 14 -12.40 12.22 -13.36
CA LEU A 14 -11.99 12.12 -14.76
C LEU A 14 -13.12 12.45 -15.76
N ASN A 15 -14.29 12.89 -15.29
CA ASN A 15 -15.43 13.19 -16.14
C ASN A 15 -15.09 14.28 -17.18
N GLY A 16 -15.35 13.99 -18.45
CA GLY A 16 -15.03 14.88 -19.56
C GLY A 16 -13.62 14.74 -20.13
N ASN A 17 -12.71 14.04 -19.43
CA ASN A 17 -11.33 13.85 -19.87
C ASN A 17 -11.23 12.85 -21.03
N LYS A 18 -10.15 12.98 -21.83
CA LYS A 18 -9.75 11.98 -22.82
C LYS A 18 -8.88 10.93 -22.15
N LEU A 19 -9.28 9.67 -22.25
CA LEU A 19 -8.54 8.54 -21.71
C LEU A 19 -8.02 7.66 -22.85
N PRO A 20 -6.83 7.05 -22.71
CA PRO A 20 -6.33 6.10 -23.68
C PRO A 20 -7.21 4.85 -23.69
N THR A 21 -7.28 4.17 -24.82
CA THR A 21 -7.85 2.81 -24.92
C THR A 21 -6.93 1.78 -24.25
N VAL A 22 -7.45 0.58 -23.95
CA VAL A 22 -6.65 -0.51 -23.32
C VAL A 22 -5.37 -0.83 -24.10
N GLY A 23 -5.39 -0.71 -25.43
CA GLY A 23 -4.21 -0.95 -26.27
C GLY A 23 -3.27 0.26 -26.41
N GLY A 24 -3.61 1.43 -25.87
CA GLY A 24 -2.82 2.67 -25.98
C GLY A 24 -2.80 3.33 -27.37
N ARG A 25 -3.42 2.72 -28.40
CA ARG A 25 -3.35 3.17 -29.80
C ARG A 25 -4.32 4.31 -30.17
N SER A 26 -5.27 4.61 -29.29
CA SER A 26 -6.30 5.64 -29.52
C SER A 26 -6.88 6.10 -28.19
N PHE A 27 -7.80 7.06 -28.22
CA PHE A 27 -8.42 7.70 -27.06
C PHE A 27 -9.96 7.69 -27.14
N PHE A 28 -10.60 7.84 -25.99
CA PHE A 28 -12.03 8.10 -25.88
C PHE A 28 -12.31 9.16 -24.83
N LYS A 29 -13.39 9.93 -25.00
CA LYS A 29 -13.88 10.85 -23.97
C LYS A 29 -14.74 10.08 -22.97
N LEU A 30 -14.43 10.21 -21.68
CA LEU A 30 -15.25 9.68 -20.60
C LEU A 30 -16.37 10.66 -20.26
N GLY A 31 -17.57 10.16 -20.03
CA GLY A 31 -18.61 10.87 -19.29
C GLY A 31 -19.13 10.02 -18.13
N VAL A 32 -19.52 10.69 -17.04
CA VAL A 32 -20.12 10.07 -15.86
C VAL A 32 -21.49 10.71 -15.65
N THR A 33 -22.51 9.87 -15.61
CA THR A 33 -23.91 10.27 -15.40
C THR A 33 -24.42 9.77 -14.06
N ALA A 34 -25.68 10.07 -13.71
CA ALA A 34 -26.29 9.59 -12.47
C ALA A 34 -26.38 8.05 -12.38
N GLY A 35 -26.47 7.34 -13.52
CA GLY A 35 -26.70 5.89 -13.55
C GLY A 35 -25.64 5.07 -14.29
N GLY A 36 -24.56 5.69 -14.77
CA GLY A 36 -23.59 4.98 -15.59
C GLY A 36 -22.52 5.85 -16.22
N PHE A 37 -21.72 5.20 -17.05
CA PHE A 37 -20.67 5.81 -17.85
C PHE A 37 -21.08 6.00 -19.30
N THR A 38 -20.52 7.03 -19.92
CA THR A 38 -20.52 7.21 -21.36
C THR A 38 -19.10 7.23 -21.91
N TYR A 39 -18.93 6.68 -23.10
CA TYR A 39 -17.66 6.63 -23.79
C TYR A 39 -17.83 7.11 -25.23
N THR A 40 -17.07 8.11 -25.64
CA THR A 40 -17.06 8.60 -27.02
C THR A 40 -15.69 8.36 -27.64
N PRO A 41 -15.52 7.30 -28.45
CA PRO A 41 -14.23 6.99 -29.06
C PRO A 41 -13.85 8.04 -30.09
N ALA A 42 -12.58 8.46 -30.13
CA ALA A 42 -12.09 9.42 -31.11
C ALA A 42 -12.27 8.95 -32.56
N ALA A 43 -12.15 7.64 -32.80
CA ALA A 43 -12.24 7.06 -34.13
C ALA A 43 -13.66 7.05 -34.73
N SER A 44 -14.70 6.79 -33.92
CA SER A 44 -16.07 6.64 -34.44
C SER A 44 -16.98 7.81 -34.07
N GLY A 45 -16.67 8.58 -33.02
CA GLY A 45 -17.53 9.63 -32.49
C GLY A 45 -18.86 9.14 -31.88
N LYS A 46 -19.20 7.85 -32.00
CA LYS A 46 -20.47 7.29 -31.53
C LYS A 46 -20.44 7.03 -30.04
N LEU A 47 -21.33 7.69 -29.31
CA LEU A 47 -21.51 7.52 -27.86
C LEU A 47 -21.89 6.08 -27.51
N ARG A 48 -21.20 5.50 -26.52
CA ARG A 48 -21.54 4.22 -25.90
C ARG A 48 -21.94 4.46 -24.46
N LYS A 49 -23.01 3.80 -23.98
CA LYS A 49 -23.50 3.88 -22.60
C LYS A 49 -23.21 2.56 -21.88
N GLN A 50 -22.90 2.63 -20.59
CA GLN A 50 -22.76 1.46 -19.72
C GLN A 50 -23.35 1.79 -18.34
N SER A 51 -24.24 0.95 -17.81
CA SER A 51 -24.80 1.14 -16.48
C SER A 51 -23.75 0.87 -15.39
N PHE A 52 -23.92 1.49 -14.21
CA PHE A 52 -23.06 1.20 -13.07
C PHE A 52 -23.12 -0.26 -12.62
N GLU A 53 -24.24 -0.95 -12.80
CA GLU A 53 -24.37 -2.37 -12.50
C GLU A 53 -23.43 -3.22 -13.37
N VAL A 54 -23.44 -2.98 -14.69
CA VAL A 54 -22.54 -3.68 -15.63
C VAL A 54 -21.08 -3.33 -15.34
N ALA A 55 -20.80 -2.04 -15.08
CA ALA A 55 -19.46 -1.58 -14.74
C ALA A 55 -18.93 -2.23 -13.44
N LYS A 56 -19.80 -2.38 -12.43
CA LYS A 56 -19.48 -3.00 -11.14
C LYS A 56 -19.10 -4.47 -11.31
N ARG A 57 -19.88 -5.23 -12.09
CA ARG A 57 -19.57 -6.65 -12.40
C ARG A 57 -18.19 -6.80 -13.05
N ILE A 58 -17.84 -5.89 -13.97
CA ILE A 58 -16.54 -5.91 -14.65
C ILE A 58 -15.42 -5.51 -13.69
N PHE A 59 -15.64 -4.49 -12.86
CA PHE A 59 -14.68 -4.05 -11.84
C PHE A 59 -14.36 -5.16 -10.84
N GLU A 60 -15.38 -5.82 -10.28
CA GLU A 60 -15.21 -6.90 -9.31
C GLU A 60 -14.50 -8.11 -9.92
N ARG A 61 -14.87 -8.49 -11.15
CA ARG A 61 -14.17 -9.57 -11.87
C ARG A 61 -12.72 -9.20 -12.19
N ASN A 62 -12.43 -7.97 -12.61
CA ASN A 62 -11.06 -7.51 -12.82
C ASN A 62 -10.25 -7.50 -11.52
N LEU A 63 -10.85 -7.10 -10.40
CA LEU A 63 -10.18 -7.12 -9.10
C LEU A 63 -9.81 -8.55 -8.67
N GLY A 64 -10.64 -9.54 -8.99
CA GLY A 64 -10.37 -10.95 -8.69
C GLY A 64 -9.40 -11.63 -9.68
N SER A 65 -9.49 -11.33 -10.97
CA SER A 65 -8.71 -12.01 -12.03
C SER A 65 -7.46 -11.27 -12.49
N GLY A 66 -7.40 -9.95 -12.32
CA GLY A 66 -6.38 -9.08 -12.90
C GLY A 66 -6.42 -8.93 -14.43
N SER A 67 -7.41 -9.52 -15.12
CA SER A 67 -7.39 -9.58 -16.59
C SER A 67 -7.84 -8.29 -17.27
N PHE A 68 -7.07 -7.85 -18.27
CA PHE A 68 -7.44 -6.75 -19.17
C PHE A 68 -7.79 -7.23 -20.59
N LYS A 69 -7.97 -8.55 -20.78
CA LYS A 69 -8.39 -9.11 -22.06
C LYS A 69 -9.91 -8.98 -22.19
N THR A 70 -10.39 -8.37 -23.26
CA THR A 70 -11.83 -8.14 -23.47
C THR A 70 -12.63 -9.42 -23.59
N THR A 71 -12.01 -10.51 -24.04
CA THR A 71 -12.60 -11.85 -24.18
C THR A 71 -13.13 -12.41 -22.87
N ASP A 72 -12.51 -12.05 -21.75
CA ASP A 72 -12.82 -12.61 -20.42
C ASP A 72 -14.08 -11.97 -19.80
N TYR A 73 -14.70 -11.05 -20.53
CA TYR A 73 -15.88 -10.28 -20.13
C TYR A 73 -17.00 -10.33 -21.17
N LEU A 74 -16.90 -11.17 -22.20
CA LEU A 74 -17.89 -11.24 -23.29
C LEU A 74 -19.28 -11.67 -22.81
N ASP A 75 -19.36 -12.47 -21.75
CA ASP A 75 -20.58 -12.86 -21.05
C ASP A 75 -21.24 -11.69 -20.30
N ILE A 76 -20.50 -10.60 -20.05
CA ILE A 76 -21.02 -9.37 -19.43
C ILE A 76 -21.31 -8.32 -20.49
N THR A 77 -20.33 -7.99 -21.35
CA THR A 77 -20.49 -6.98 -22.41
C THR A 77 -19.41 -7.10 -23.49
N ARG A 78 -19.79 -6.80 -24.74
CA ARG A 78 -18.86 -6.69 -25.87
C ARG A 78 -18.01 -5.40 -25.84
N ASN A 79 -18.37 -4.43 -25.01
CA ASN A 79 -17.71 -3.12 -24.91
C ASN A 79 -16.87 -3.00 -23.62
N SER A 80 -16.30 -4.10 -23.12
CA SER A 80 -15.55 -4.13 -21.86
C SER A 80 -14.25 -3.31 -21.92
N SER A 81 -13.73 -3.05 -23.13
CA SER A 81 -12.49 -2.29 -23.33
C SER A 81 -12.51 -0.92 -22.67
N TYR A 82 -13.60 -0.15 -22.74
CA TYR A 82 -13.63 1.20 -22.18
C TYR A 82 -13.52 1.22 -20.66
N ILE A 83 -14.30 0.36 -19.99
CA ILE A 83 -14.28 0.26 -18.54
C ILE A 83 -12.99 -0.38 -18.03
N LEU A 84 -12.45 -1.38 -18.72
CA LEU A 84 -11.13 -1.95 -18.39
C LEU A 84 -10.03 -0.89 -18.53
N SER A 85 -10.13 0.00 -19.53
CA SER A 85 -9.20 1.11 -19.62
C SER A 85 -9.37 2.09 -18.47
N LEU A 86 -10.61 2.46 -18.13
CA LEU A 86 -10.88 3.31 -16.97
C LEU A 86 -10.34 2.69 -15.68
N ILE A 87 -10.54 1.40 -15.47
CA ILE A 87 -9.97 0.64 -14.35
C ILE A 87 -8.45 0.71 -14.38
N ARG A 88 -7.80 0.55 -15.54
CA ARG A 88 -6.34 0.70 -15.64
C ARG A 88 -5.90 2.11 -15.23
N ASN A 89 -6.57 3.15 -15.72
CA ASN A 89 -6.18 4.53 -15.43
C ASN A 89 -6.50 4.95 -13.96
N VAL A 90 -7.47 4.28 -13.31
CA VAL A 90 -7.87 4.60 -11.93
C VAL A 90 -7.17 3.71 -10.90
N VAL A 91 -6.93 2.44 -11.23
CA VAL A 91 -6.42 1.40 -10.31
C VAL A 91 -4.95 1.05 -10.60
N GLN A 92 -4.47 1.23 -11.84
CA GLN A 92 -3.09 0.92 -12.26
C GLN A 92 -2.27 2.14 -12.70
N GLU A 93 -2.80 3.37 -12.63
CA GLU A 93 -1.89 4.47 -12.36
C GLU A 93 -1.35 4.23 -10.94
N PRO A 94 -0.03 4.00 -10.75
CA PRO A 94 0.54 4.27 -9.44
C PRO A 94 0.10 5.70 -9.16
N THR A 95 -0.58 5.95 -8.03
CA THR A 95 -0.91 7.29 -7.53
C THR A 95 0.13 8.22 -8.09
N SER A 96 -0.27 9.00 -9.10
CA SER A 96 0.67 9.85 -9.79
C SER A 96 1.43 10.52 -8.67
N LYS A 97 2.75 10.33 -8.64
CA LYS A 97 3.59 11.45 -8.29
C LYS A 97 3.03 12.53 -9.20
N GLU A 98 2.07 13.31 -8.71
CA GLU A 98 1.83 14.62 -9.25
C GLU A 98 3.25 15.15 -9.36
N ARG A 99 3.65 15.50 -10.58
CA ARG A 99 4.82 16.33 -10.75
C ARG A 99 4.47 17.60 -9.98
N ILE A 100 4.75 17.58 -8.68
CA ILE A 100 4.98 18.79 -7.91
C ILE A 100 6.00 19.49 -8.79
N GLN A 101 5.63 20.66 -9.31
CA GLN A 101 6.59 21.53 -9.93
C GLN A 101 7.58 21.90 -8.83
N ASN A 102 8.61 21.07 -8.68
CA ASN A 102 9.75 21.39 -7.86
C ASN A 102 10.49 22.48 -8.60
N SER A 103 10.49 23.69 -8.03
CA SER A 103 11.60 24.61 -8.24
C SER A 103 12.81 24.07 -7.47
N GLU A 104 14.03 24.42 -7.88
CA GLU A 104 15.28 23.80 -7.41
C GLU A 104 15.47 23.77 -5.87
N ASN A 105 14.71 24.54 -5.09
CA ASN A 105 14.81 24.60 -3.62
C ASN A 105 13.48 24.53 -2.85
N THR A 106 12.35 24.18 -3.47
CA THR A 106 11.05 24.12 -2.75
C THR A 106 10.23 22.89 -3.11
N VAL A 107 9.73 22.18 -2.09
CA VAL A 107 8.83 21.02 -2.23
C VAL A 107 7.51 21.33 -1.53
N LEU A 108 6.40 20.97 -2.17
CA LEU A 108 5.07 21.03 -1.56
C LEU A 108 4.87 19.82 -0.64
N GLU A 109 4.78 20.06 0.67
CA GLU A 109 4.50 19.05 1.70
C GLU A 109 3.12 19.27 2.34
N GLY A 110 2.61 18.28 3.09
CA GLY A 110 1.38 18.43 3.87
C GLY A 110 0.07 18.05 3.16
N LEU A 111 0.13 17.54 1.92
CA LEU A 111 -1.05 16.96 1.27
C LEU A 111 -1.56 15.75 2.06
N ALA A 112 -2.87 15.75 2.34
CA ALA A 112 -3.51 14.66 3.09
C ALA A 112 -3.56 13.39 2.22
N VAL A 113 -2.86 12.35 2.66
CA VAL A 113 -2.86 11.03 2.01
C VAL A 113 -3.53 10.02 2.94
N GLU A 114 -4.59 9.36 2.46
CA GLU A 114 -5.23 8.26 3.19
C GLU A 114 -4.46 6.96 2.96
N ARG A 115 -4.03 6.28 4.05
CA ARG A 115 -3.36 4.98 4.00
C ARG A 115 -4.09 3.96 4.88
N ARG A 116 -4.61 2.89 4.29
CA ARG A 116 -5.14 1.73 5.02
C ARG A 116 -4.03 0.73 5.32
N GLN A 117 -3.83 0.40 6.59
CA GLN A 117 -2.88 -0.62 7.05
C GLN A 117 -3.61 -1.71 7.84
N LEU A 118 -3.24 -2.97 7.60
CA LEU A 118 -3.69 -4.08 8.43
C LEU A 118 -2.86 -4.10 9.72
N LEU A 119 -3.55 -4.11 10.86
CA LEU A 119 -2.94 -4.25 12.18
C LEU A 119 -3.11 -5.68 12.66
N PHE A 120 -2.02 -6.27 13.16
CA PHE A 120 -2.04 -7.57 13.80
C PHE A 120 -2.11 -7.38 15.32
N SER A 121 -2.99 -8.14 15.98
CA SER A 121 -3.05 -8.19 17.45
C SER A 121 -1.70 -8.62 18.01
N ARG A 122 -1.25 -7.93 19.07
CA ARG A 122 -0.02 -8.25 19.81
C ARG A 122 -0.35 -8.29 21.29
N ASN A 123 0.22 -9.26 21.99
CA ASN A 123 0.08 -9.33 23.44
C ASN A 123 1.07 -8.36 24.08
N LYS A 124 0.57 -7.29 24.72
CA LYS A 124 1.41 -6.31 25.41
C LYS A 124 2.19 -6.94 26.56
N LYS A 125 1.58 -7.86 27.30
CA LYS A 125 2.18 -8.50 28.48
C LYS A 125 3.50 -9.19 28.13
N ILE A 126 3.52 -10.05 27.11
CA ILE A 126 4.76 -10.77 26.75
C ILE A 126 5.88 -9.85 26.23
N ALA A 127 5.51 -8.71 25.64
CA ALA A 127 6.48 -7.70 25.23
C ALA A 127 7.06 -6.94 26.44
N ASP A 128 6.24 -6.68 27.46
CA ASP A 128 6.66 -6.09 28.73
C ASP A 128 7.51 -7.08 29.53
N ASP A 129 7.09 -8.34 29.66
CA ASP A 129 7.84 -9.43 30.30
C ASP A 129 9.23 -9.59 29.67
N ARG A 130 9.33 -9.45 28.34
CA ARG A 130 10.64 -9.49 27.65
C ARG A 130 11.54 -8.32 28.04
N LYS A 131 10.98 -7.10 28.07
CA LYS A 131 11.73 -5.88 28.44
C LYS A 131 12.20 -5.94 29.89
N GLU A 132 11.37 -6.45 30.79
CA GLU A 132 11.73 -6.66 32.20
C GLU A 132 12.84 -7.71 32.33
N ARG A 133 12.71 -8.86 31.63
CA ARG A 133 13.75 -9.91 31.61
C ARG A 133 15.11 -9.38 31.14
N ASP A 134 15.11 -8.46 30.18
CA ASP A 134 16.32 -7.84 29.64
C ASP A 134 16.79 -6.63 30.47
N ASN A 135 16.20 -6.42 31.65
CA ASN A 135 16.46 -5.28 32.53
C ASN A 135 16.43 -3.95 31.77
N TYR A 136 15.46 -3.82 30.86
CA TYR A 136 15.28 -2.67 29.98
C TYR A 136 16.55 -2.25 29.22
N THR A 137 17.41 -3.20 28.90
CA THR A 137 18.71 -2.97 28.28
C THR A 137 18.75 -3.56 26.88
N CYS A 138 19.27 -2.79 25.92
CA CYS A 138 19.45 -3.26 24.56
C CYS A 138 20.43 -4.42 24.49
N GLN A 139 19.98 -5.55 23.97
CA GLN A 139 20.76 -6.79 23.88
C GLN A 139 21.81 -6.79 22.75
N VAL A 140 21.91 -5.69 21.99
CA VAL A 140 22.90 -5.52 20.91
C VAL A 140 24.02 -4.59 21.34
N CYS A 141 23.70 -3.37 21.81
CA CYS A 141 24.71 -2.35 22.15
C CYS A 141 24.84 -2.05 23.65
N GLY A 142 23.99 -2.63 24.51
CA GLY A 142 24.01 -2.36 25.95
C GLY A 142 23.36 -1.05 26.38
N PHE A 143 22.74 -0.30 25.46
CA PHE A 143 22.03 0.94 25.79
C PHE A 143 20.92 0.69 26.82
N ASN A 144 20.92 1.50 27.88
CA ASN A 144 19.86 1.58 28.88
C ASN A 144 19.68 3.07 29.22
N ALA A 145 18.48 3.59 29.02
CA ALA A 145 18.10 4.93 29.44
C ALA A 145 16.68 4.90 29.97
N THR A 146 16.52 5.38 31.20
CA THR A 146 15.23 5.45 31.89
C THR A 146 15.04 6.85 32.44
N LEU A 147 13.89 7.46 32.13
CA LEU A 147 13.47 8.77 32.63
C LEU A 147 12.14 8.59 33.35
N GLU A 148 12.06 8.98 34.63
CA GLU A 148 10.82 8.92 35.42
C GLU A 148 10.08 7.57 35.29
N ASN A 149 10.82 6.46 35.45
CA ASN A 149 10.34 5.09 35.31
C ASN A 149 9.87 4.68 33.90
N ARG A 150 10.23 5.44 32.86
CA ARG A 150 10.00 5.09 31.45
C ARG A 150 11.32 4.79 30.76
N SER A 151 11.52 3.53 30.40
CA SER A 151 12.69 3.10 29.66
C SER A 151 12.52 3.27 28.15
N ILE A 152 13.56 3.76 27.48
CA ILE A 152 13.58 4.00 26.04
C ILE A 152 14.08 2.75 25.33
N VAL A 153 13.26 1.69 25.35
CA VAL A 153 13.54 0.43 24.67
C VAL A 153 12.28 -0.17 24.06
N GLU A 154 12.48 -0.95 23.01
CA GLU A 154 11.43 -1.53 22.19
C GLU A 154 11.61 -3.05 22.12
N CYS A 155 10.50 -3.76 22.05
CA CYS A 155 10.49 -5.22 21.89
C CYS A 155 10.44 -5.56 20.39
N HIS A 156 11.41 -6.36 19.94
CA HIS A 156 11.57 -6.79 18.56
C HIS A 156 11.33 -8.30 18.44
N HIS A 157 10.65 -8.73 17.38
CA HIS A 157 10.48 -10.16 17.09
C HIS A 157 11.65 -10.62 16.22
N LEU A 158 12.38 -11.65 16.65
CA LEU A 158 13.49 -12.23 15.88
C LEU A 158 13.03 -12.77 14.51
N HIS A 159 11.77 -13.21 14.46
CA HIS A 159 11.09 -13.57 13.22
C HIS A 159 9.90 -12.62 13.04
N PRO A 160 9.77 -11.87 11.93
CA PRO A 160 8.66 -10.91 11.75
C PRO A 160 7.28 -11.56 11.72
N ILE A 161 6.29 -10.92 12.35
CA ILE A 161 4.86 -11.28 12.25
C ILE A 161 4.22 -10.73 10.96
N SER A 162 4.83 -9.73 10.33
CA SER A 162 4.34 -9.11 9.09
C SER A 162 4.22 -10.07 7.90
N THR A 163 4.74 -11.29 8.01
CA THR A 163 4.59 -12.37 7.02
C THR A 163 3.16 -12.94 6.97
N GLY A 164 2.26 -12.54 7.87
CA GLY A 164 0.84 -12.92 7.85
C GLY A 164 0.54 -14.31 8.40
N ILE A 165 1.52 -14.96 9.02
CA ILE A 165 1.38 -16.29 9.59
C ILE A 165 0.84 -16.18 11.03
N ILE A 166 -0.31 -16.80 11.28
CA ILE A 166 -0.86 -16.97 12.64
C ILE A 166 0.02 -17.98 13.37
N ARG A 167 0.59 -17.58 14.51
CA ARG A 167 1.45 -18.44 15.34
C ARG A 167 1.46 -17.98 16.78
N ASN A 168 1.85 -18.90 17.66
CA ASN A 168 2.18 -18.57 19.04
C ASN A 168 3.55 -17.89 19.09
N THR A 169 3.66 -16.84 19.90
CA THR A 169 4.94 -16.15 20.17
C THR A 169 5.33 -16.46 21.61
N ALA A 170 6.55 -16.96 21.81
CA ALA A 170 7.13 -17.17 23.13
C ALA A 170 8.11 -16.04 23.47
N ILE A 171 8.45 -15.87 24.75
CA ILE A 171 9.41 -14.83 25.21
C ILE A 171 10.77 -14.98 24.51
N LYS A 172 11.17 -16.20 24.15
CA LYS A 172 12.43 -16.48 23.44
C LYS A 172 12.45 -15.96 21.99
N ASP A 173 11.29 -15.72 21.39
CA ASP A 173 11.17 -15.21 20.02
C ASP A 173 11.28 -13.67 19.97
N LEU A 174 11.45 -13.06 21.15
CA LEU A 174 11.50 -11.63 21.38
C LEU A 174 12.85 -11.20 21.95
N ILE A 175 13.22 -9.95 21.67
CA ILE A 175 14.44 -9.33 22.19
C ILE A 175 14.23 -7.84 22.44
N THR A 176 14.89 -7.28 23.46
CA THR A 176 14.86 -5.85 23.74
C THR A 176 15.97 -5.11 22.99
N LEU A 177 15.58 -4.08 22.23
CA LEU A 177 16.47 -3.22 21.45
C LEU A 177 16.24 -1.74 21.81
N CYS A 178 17.27 -0.90 21.69
CA CYS A 178 17.07 0.55 21.69
C CYS A 178 16.46 1.01 20.35
N PRO A 179 15.86 2.21 20.27
CA PRO A 179 15.25 2.71 19.03
C PRO A 179 16.19 2.68 17.82
N THR A 180 17.48 2.98 18.05
CA THR A 180 18.51 2.97 17.00
C THR A 180 18.81 1.57 16.49
N CYS A 181 19.08 0.60 17.38
CA CYS A 181 19.34 -0.78 16.98
C CYS A 181 18.09 -1.42 16.33
N HIS A 182 16.91 -1.08 16.82
CA HIS A 182 15.65 -1.57 16.25
C HIS A 182 15.44 -1.01 14.83
N ARG A 183 15.73 0.28 14.61
CA ARG A 183 15.71 0.88 13.28
C ARG A 183 16.71 0.22 12.33
N PHE A 184 17.93 -0.05 12.81
CA PHE A 184 18.94 -0.76 12.04
C PHE A 184 18.48 -2.17 11.65
N ALA A 185 17.85 -2.91 12.56
CA ALA A 185 17.29 -4.23 12.27
C ALA A 185 16.34 -4.19 11.07
N HIS A 186 15.52 -3.14 10.98
CA HIS A 186 14.51 -2.94 9.95
C HIS A 186 14.99 -2.18 8.69
N LEU A 187 16.30 -1.97 8.49
CA LEU A 187 16.80 -1.36 7.24
C LEU A 187 16.57 -2.23 6.00
N GLN A 188 16.39 -3.53 6.18
CA GLN A 188 16.08 -4.48 5.11
C GLN A 188 14.93 -5.40 5.50
N HIS A 189 14.37 -6.07 4.50
CA HIS A 189 13.34 -7.09 4.69
C HIS A 189 13.80 -8.40 4.04
N PRO A 190 13.99 -9.51 4.78
CA PRO A 190 13.75 -9.66 6.22
C PRO A 190 14.74 -8.85 7.10
N PRO A 191 14.40 -8.55 8.36
CA PRO A 191 15.28 -7.83 9.28
C PRO A 191 16.65 -8.49 9.42
N LEU A 192 17.68 -7.68 9.70
CA LEU A 192 19.01 -8.18 10.03
C LEU A 192 18.96 -9.05 11.29
N ASP A 193 19.71 -10.15 11.26
CA ASP A 193 19.92 -10.95 12.46
C ASP A 193 20.84 -10.22 13.46
N LEU A 194 20.78 -10.63 14.72
CA LEU A 194 21.56 -10.07 15.82
C LEU A 194 23.07 -10.14 15.56
N SER A 195 23.55 -11.22 14.94
CA SER A 195 24.95 -11.37 14.57
C SER A 195 25.41 -10.25 13.61
N GLN A 196 24.59 -9.97 12.61
CA GLN A 196 24.82 -8.93 11.61
C GLN A 196 24.73 -7.54 12.24
N LEU A 197 23.75 -7.29 13.10
CA LEU A 197 23.62 -6.02 13.83
C LEU A 197 24.84 -5.74 14.72
N ARG A 198 25.30 -6.75 15.47
CA ARG A 198 26.50 -6.64 16.30
C ARG A 198 27.75 -6.40 15.46
N ALA A 199 27.88 -7.05 14.31
CA ALA A 199 29.00 -6.85 13.40
C ALA A 199 29.03 -5.44 12.79
N LEU A 200 27.86 -4.88 12.44
CA LEU A 200 27.74 -3.53 11.90
C LEU A 200 28.09 -2.47 12.96
N LEU A 201 27.60 -2.64 14.18
CA LEU A 201 27.80 -1.66 15.25
C LEU A 201 29.15 -1.80 15.96
N GLY A 202 29.73 -3.01 15.97
CA GLY A 202 31.06 -3.27 16.50
C GLY A 202 32.20 -2.60 15.71
N LYS A 203 31.95 -2.22 14.45
CA LYS A 203 32.92 -1.49 13.60
C LYS A 203 32.96 0.02 13.88
N SER A 204 32.03 0.56 14.66
CA SER A 204 31.95 2.00 14.98
C SER A 204 32.55 2.38 16.32
N LYS A 205 33.18 1.45 17.06
CA LYS A 205 34.08 1.81 18.16
C LYS A 205 35.42 2.26 17.58
N LYS A 206 35.49 3.51 17.14
CA LYS A 206 36.74 4.24 16.91
C LYS A 206 36.70 5.51 17.74
#